data_AF-A0A835G4Q0-F1
#
_entry.id   AF-A0A835G4Q0-F1
#
_cell.length_a   1.000
_cell.length_b   1.000
_cell.length_c   1.000
_cell.angle_alpha   90.00
_cell.angle_beta   90.00
_cell.angle_gamma   90.00
#
_symmetry.space_group_name_H-M   'P 1'
#
loop_
_entity.id
_entity.type
_entity.pdbx_description
1 polymer ?
#
loop_
_entity_poly.entity_id
_entity_poly.type
_entity_poly.pdbx_seq_one_letter_code
_entity_poly.pdbx_strand_id
1 'polypeptide(L)'
;MPYVMVIGSVSVAHLSNDEGATVYGLNTEERNLFIDQLNKSYGHQVAWLTSSQKDVQVRLKGLTLVVVNRIHALFGYDVVSHAMTMTNANRELVSFTMYKKTSASSQSQRHSHSQVHATGHSHSPRNSQEPQQTL
;
A
#
# COMPACT_ATOMS: atom_id res chain seq x y z
N MET A 1 3.20 -6.01 -12.62
CA MET A 1 1.92 -6.76 -12.56
C MET A 1 0.90 -5.93 -11.80
N PRO A 2 -0.41 -6.05 -12.08
CA PRO A 2 -1.43 -5.31 -11.34
C PRO A 2 -1.63 -5.84 -9.91
N TYR A 3 -1.33 -7.12 -9.67
CA TYR A 3 -1.40 -7.74 -8.35
C TYR A 3 -0.02 -8.11 -7.81
N VAL A 4 0.13 -8.00 -6.49
CA VAL A 4 1.24 -8.57 -5.70
C VAL A 4 0.65 -9.37 -4.54
N MET A 5 1.41 -10.33 -4.04
CA MET A 5 1.03 -11.12 -2.88
C MET A 5 2.15 -11.10 -1.84
N VAL A 6 1.81 -10.86 -0.58
CA VAL A 6 2.74 -10.98 0.55
C VAL A 6 2.27 -12.17 1.37
N ILE A 7 3.13 -13.15 1.61
CA ILE A 7 2.89 -14.26 2.54
C ILE A 7 3.90 -14.15 3.67
N GLY A 8 3.47 -14.27 4.92
CA GLY A 8 4.38 -14.26 6.07
C GLY A 8 3.70 -14.70 7.36
N SER A 9 4.42 -14.57 8.48
CA SER A 9 3.88 -14.85 9.82
C SER A 9 3.42 -13.58 10.53
N VAL A 10 2.45 -13.71 11.44
CA VAL A 10 1.99 -12.60 12.32
C VAL A 10 2.42 -12.79 13.78
N SER A 11 2.73 -14.03 14.18
CA SER A 11 3.04 -14.36 15.59
C SER A 11 4.45 -13.96 16.02
N VAL A 12 4.66 -13.84 17.33
CA VAL A 12 5.89 -13.29 17.92
C VAL A 12 6.79 -14.40 18.46
N ALA A 13 8.02 -14.43 17.92
CA ALA A 13 9.26 -14.99 18.47
C ALA A 13 9.39 -16.51 18.80
N HIS A 14 8.41 -17.20 19.39
CA HIS A 14 8.75 -18.32 20.29
C HIS A 14 8.59 -19.79 19.83
N LEU A 15 8.06 -20.09 18.63
CA LEU A 15 7.71 -21.49 18.28
C LEU A 15 8.29 -22.07 16.96
N SER A 16 9.10 -21.32 16.21
CA SER A 16 9.65 -21.83 14.94
C SER A 16 10.91 -21.11 14.49
N ASN A 17 11.69 -21.74 13.60
CA ASN A 17 12.76 -21.10 12.83
C ASN A 17 12.21 -20.31 11.62
N ASP A 18 10.95 -19.85 11.66
CA ASP A 18 10.27 -19.34 10.47
C ASP A 18 10.91 -18.11 9.84
N GLU A 19 10.84 -18.12 8.52
CA GLU A 19 11.13 -17.02 7.61
C GLU A 19 10.15 -15.86 7.85
N GLY A 20 10.56 -14.63 7.55
CA GLY A 20 9.76 -13.43 7.85
C GLY A 20 8.55 -13.29 6.93
N ALA A 21 8.80 -12.82 5.70
CA ALA A 21 7.78 -12.66 4.67
C ALA A 21 8.36 -12.83 3.26
N THR A 22 7.56 -13.36 2.34
CA THR A 22 7.89 -13.49 0.92
C THR A 22 6.92 -12.67 0.08
N VAL A 23 7.45 -11.89 -0.86
CA VAL A 23 6.71 -10.97 -1.72
C VAL A 23 6.80 -11.45 -3.17
N TYR A 24 5.64 -11.68 -3.77
CA TYR A 24 5.45 -12.19 -5.13
C TYR A 24 4.86 -11.10 -6.03
N GLY A 25 5.20 -11.13 -7.32
CA GLY A 25 4.54 -10.34 -8.37
C GLY A 25 5.06 -8.92 -8.61
N LEU A 26 5.94 -8.39 -7.74
CA LEU A 26 6.63 -7.11 -7.98
C LEU A 26 7.46 -7.20 -9.28
N ASN A 27 7.49 -6.12 -10.05
CA ASN A 27 8.35 -6.05 -11.24
C ASN A 27 9.83 -5.86 -10.86
N THR A 28 10.77 -6.00 -11.80
CA THR A 28 12.21 -5.93 -11.53
C THR A 28 12.66 -4.64 -10.84
N GLU A 29 12.14 -3.48 -11.27
CA GLU A 29 12.47 -2.17 -10.69
C GLU A 29 11.87 -2.03 -9.29
N GLU A 30 10.60 -2.42 -9.12
CA GLU A 30 9.92 -2.43 -7.82
C GLU A 30 10.62 -3.36 -6.82
N ARG A 31 11.07 -4.57 -7.24
CA ARG A 31 11.84 -5.49 -6.39
C ARG A 31 13.16 -4.87 -5.93
N ASN A 32 13.93 -4.30 -6.85
CA ASN A 32 15.24 -3.73 -6.54
C ASN A 32 15.10 -2.53 -5.59
N LEU A 33 14.16 -1.62 -5.86
CA LEU A 33 13.88 -0.47 -5.00
C LEU A 33 13.34 -0.90 -3.63
N PHE A 34 12.47 -1.91 -3.57
CA PHE A 34 11.95 -2.44 -2.30
C PHE A 34 13.04 -3.05 -1.42
N ILE A 35 13.93 -3.86 -2.00
CA ILE A 35 15.08 -4.47 -1.32
C ILE A 35 16.03 -3.39 -0.78
N ASP A 36 16.39 -2.41 -1.62
CA ASP A 36 17.25 -1.28 -1.24
C ASP A 36 16.64 -0.46 -0.09
N GLN A 37 15.35 -0.13 -0.20
CA GLN A 37 14.62 0.64 0.81
C GLN A 37 14.50 -0.08 2.16
N LEU A 38 14.25 -1.40 2.16
CA LEU A 38 14.26 -2.19 3.39
C LEU A 38 15.66 -2.25 3.99
N ASN A 39 16.67 -2.67 3.22
CA ASN A 39 18.02 -2.85 3.74
C ASN A 39 18.63 -1.54 4.26
N LYS A 40 18.34 -0.40 3.62
CA LYS A 40 18.70 0.94 4.13
C LYS A 40 17.96 1.30 5.43
N SER A 41 16.67 0.99 5.53
CA SER A 41 15.87 1.32 6.71
C SER A 41 16.29 0.53 7.96
N TYR A 42 16.82 -0.69 7.79
CA TYR A 42 17.29 -1.54 8.89
C TYR A 42 18.81 -1.50 9.11
N GLY A 43 19.59 -0.86 8.23
CA GLY A 43 21.05 -0.77 8.33
C GLY A 43 21.80 -2.08 8.11
N HIS A 44 21.10 -3.15 7.70
CA HIS A 44 21.68 -4.47 7.40
C HIS A 44 20.80 -5.21 6.37
N GLN A 45 21.30 -6.32 5.83
CA GLN A 45 20.59 -7.10 4.82
C GLN A 45 19.44 -7.89 5.46
N VAL A 46 18.22 -7.38 5.30
CA VAL A 46 16.96 -7.98 5.77
C VAL A 46 16.15 -8.60 4.63
N ALA A 47 16.37 -8.13 3.39
CA ALA A 47 15.67 -8.56 2.18
C ALA A 47 16.64 -8.91 1.04
N TRP A 48 16.29 -9.92 0.25
CA TRP A 48 17.04 -10.37 -0.94
C TRP A 48 16.10 -10.98 -2.00
N LEU A 49 16.61 -11.14 -3.23
CA LEU A 49 15.94 -11.91 -4.27
C LEU A 49 16.10 -13.41 -4.03
N THR A 50 15.01 -14.18 -4.15
CA THR A 50 15.06 -15.64 -4.15
C THR A 50 15.92 -16.19 -5.30
N SER A 51 16.31 -17.47 -5.24
CA SER A 51 17.15 -18.11 -6.28
C SER A 51 16.53 -18.08 -7.68
N SER A 52 15.20 -17.92 -7.79
CA SER A 52 14.47 -17.76 -9.06
C SER A 52 14.53 -16.32 -9.61
N GLN A 53 15.05 -15.37 -8.83
CA GLN A 53 15.03 -13.91 -9.02
C GLN A 53 13.65 -13.28 -9.27
N LYS A 54 12.56 -14.03 -9.05
CA LYS A 54 11.19 -13.54 -9.27
C LYS A 54 10.55 -12.92 -8.04
N ASP A 55 10.97 -13.36 -6.85
CA ASP A 55 10.31 -13.05 -5.58
C ASP A 55 11.31 -12.45 -4.59
N VAL A 56 10.82 -11.65 -3.65
CA VAL A 56 11.65 -11.06 -2.59
C VAL A 56 11.40 -11.79 -1.29
N GLN A 57 12.45 -12.27 -0.63
CA GLN A 57 12.37 -12.90 0.69
C GLN A 57 12.89 -11.94 1.76
N VAL A 58 12.18 -11.85 2.89
CA VAL A 58 12.47 -10.98 4.03
C VAL A 58 12.69 -11.85 5.27
N ARG A 59 13.83 -11.71 5.93
CA ARG A 59 14.26 -12.60 7.04
C ARG A 59 13.53 -12.37 8.35
N LEU A 60 13.21 -11.12 8.64
CA LEU A 60 12.81 -10.69 9.97
C LEU A 60 11.34 -11.06 10.24
N LYS A 61 11.13 -11.84 11.29
CA LYS A 61 9.81 -12.23 11.81
C LYS A 61 8.99 -11.01 12.20
N GLY A 62 7.66 -11.11 12.09
CA GLY A 62 6.73 -10.03 12.44
C GLY A 62 6.75 -8.83 11.49
N LEU A 63 7.61 -8.80 10.47
CA LEU A 63 7.64 -7.69 9.50
C LEU A 63 6.56 -7.78 8.42
N THR A 64 5.71 -8.81 8.39
CA THR A 64 4.70 -9.00 7.32
C THR A 64 3.81 -7.76 7.12
N LEU A 65 3.35 -7.12 8.20
CA LEU A 65 2.58 -5.87 8.13
C LEU A 65 3.44 -4.66 7.70
N VAL A 66 4.72 -4.61 8.12
CA VAL A 66 5.66 -3.57 7.71
C VAL A 66 5.95 -3.66 6.20
N VAL A 67 6.09 -4.88 5.68
CA VAL A 67 6.25 -5.19 4.25
C VAL A 67 5.04 -4.72 3.46
N VAL A 68 3.82 -5.10 3.87
CA VAL A 68 2.57 -4.63 3.24
C VAL A 68 2.49 -3.10 3.22
N ASN A 69 2.70 -2.45 4.37
CA ASN A 69 2.66 -0.99 4.48
C ASN A 69 3.74 -0.31 3.63
N ARG A 70 4.94 -0.89 3.52
CA ARG A 70 6.03 -0.34 2.70
C ARG A 70 5.78 -0.51 1.20
N ILE A 71 5.17 -1.61 0.77
CA ILE A 71 4.73 -1.81 -0.63
C ILE A 71 3.63 -0.81 -1.00
N HIS A 72 2.66 -0.57 -0.10
CA HIS A 72 1.65 0.47 -0.28
C HIS A 72 2.30 1.86 -0.42
N ALA A 73 3.16 2.26 0.53
CA ALA A 73 3.79 3.57 0.56
C ALA A 73 4.75 3.85 -0.62
N LEU A 74 5.50 2.84 -1.09
CA LEU A 74 6.45 3.00 -2.20
C LEU A 74 5.80 2.96 -3.58
N PHE A 75 4.72 2.19 -3.77
CA PHE A 75 4.25 1.81 -5.10
C PHE A 75 2.75 1.98 -5.33
N GLY A 76 1.95 2.32 -4.31
CA GLY A 76 0.50 2.53 -4.42
C GLY A 76 -0.31 1.25 -4.63
N TYR A 77 0.13 0.10 -4.09
CA TYR A 77 -0.72 -1.10 -4.01
C TYR A 77 -1.67 -0.98 -2.80
N ASP A 78 -2.97 -1.19 -3.02
CA ASP A 78 -3.98 -1.29 -1.96
C ASP A 78 -4.23 -2.76 -1.61
N VAL A 79 -4.42 -3.09 -0.33
CA VAL A 79 -4.84 -4.44 0.08
C VAL A 79 -6.27 -4.68 -0.41
N VAL A 80 -6.49 -5.76 -1.18
CA VAL A 80 -7.81 -6.15 -1.70
C VAL A 80 -8.36 -7.44 -1.08
N SER A 81 -7.49 -8.28 -0.53
CA SER A 81 -7.90 -9.50 0.19
C SER A 81 -6.81 -9.91 1.17
N HIS A 82 -7.21 -10.62 2.23
CA HIS A 82 -6.30 -11.29 3.15
C HIS A 82 -6.88 -12.66 3.54
N ALA A 83 -6.02 -13.63 3.81
CA ALA A 83 -6.40 -14.92 4.36
C ALA A 83 -5.43 -15.32 5.47
N MET A 84 -5.94 -15.96 6.53
CA MET A 84 -5.14 -16.50 7.62
C MET A 84 -5.35 -18.00 7.74
N THR A 85 -4.25 -18.73 7.91
CA THR A 85 -4.22 -20.20 8.01
C THR A 85 -3.30 -20.62 9.14
N MET A 86 -3.79 -21.49 10.03
CA MET A 86 -2.94 -22.23 10.95
C MET A 86 -2.43 -23.49 10.24
N THR A 87 -1.12 -23.72 10.27
CA THR A 87 -0.50 -24.94 9.73
C THR A 87 -0.43 -26.04 10.79
N ASN A 88 -0.21 -27.29 10.36
CA ASN A 88 0.01 -28.45 11.26
C ASN A 88 1.20 -28.28 12.23
N ALA A 89 2.08 -27.31 11.99
CA ALA A 89 3.19 -26.96 12.89
C ALA A 89 2.83 -25.81 13.87
N ASN A 90 1.54 -25.50 14.05
CA ASN A 90 1.02 -24.37 14.82
C ASN A 90 1.60 -23.01 14.38
N ARG A 91 1.91 -22.87 13.09
CA ARG A 91 2.37 -21.60 12.50
C ARG A 91 1.18 -20.86 11.92
N GLU A 92 0.96 -19.65 12.40
CA GLU A 92 0.02 -18.68 11.85
C GLU A 92 0.63 -18.03 10.61
N LEU A 93 0.14 -18.42 9.44
CA LEU A 93 0.46 -17.78 8.17
C LEU A 93 -0.66 -16.82 7.79
N VAL A 94 -0.28 -15.63 7.34
CA VAL A 94 -1.17 -14.67 6.67
C VAL A 94 -0.70 -14.49 5.24
N SER A 95 -1.66 -14.39 4.31
CA SER A 95 -1.44 -13.86 2.98
C SER A 95 -2.22 -12.56 2.80
N PHE A 96 -1.61 -11.60 2.13
CA PHE A 96 -2.24 -10.37 1.66
C PHE A 96 -2.12 -10.30 0.15
N THR A 97 -3.25 -10.19 -0.54
CA THR A 97 -3.29 -9.85 -1.96
C THR A 97 -3.49 -8.34 -2.07
N MET A 98 -2.59 -7.68 -2.79
CA MET A 98 -2.66 -6.23 -3.01
C MET A 98 -2.75 -5.92 -4.50
N TYR A 99 -3.45 -4.85 -4.86
CA TYR A 99 -3.70 -4.41 -6.24
C TYR A 99 -3.24 -2.97 -6.44
N LYS A 100 -2.49 -2.73 -7.51
CA LYS A 100 -2.09 -1.39 -7.95
C LYS A 100 -3.09 -0.91 -9.00
N LYS A 101 -3.88 0.08 -8.62
CA LYS A 101 -4.76 0.80 -9.55
C LYS A 101 -3.89 1.43 -10.64
N THR A 102 -4.00 0.92 -11.86
CA THR A 102 -3.39 1.56 -13.02
C THR A 102 -4.19 2.83 -13.31
N SER A 103 -3.62 3.98 -12.98
CA SER A 103 -4.19 5.28 -13.32
C SER A 103 -4.29 5.43 -14.84
N ALA A 104 -5.45 5.09 -15.41
CA ALA A 104 -5.84 5.49 -16.76
C ALA A 104 -6.15 6.99 -16.78
N SER A 105 -5.14 7.80 -16.45
CA SER A 105 -5.19 9.26 -16.54
C SER A 105 -5.00 9.65 -18.00
N SER A 106 -6.10 9.58 -18.75
CA SER A 106 -6.21 10.19 -20.06
C SER A 106 -5.99 11.70 -19.96
N GLN A 107 -4.76 12.11 -20.29
CA GLN A 107 -4.44 13.28 -21.10
C GLN A 107 -5.38 14.50 -20.92
N SER A 108 -5.39 15.08 -19.73
CA SER A 108 -6.04 16.38 -19.47
C SER A 108 -5.00 17.49 -19.50
N GLN A 109 -4.86 18.14 -20.67
CA GLN A 109 -4.09 19.37 -20.82
C GLN A 109 -4.63 20.43 -19.85
N ARG A 110 -3.81 20.90 -18.91
CA ARG A 110 -4.03 22.16 -18.21
C ARG A 110 -2.99 23.17 -18.66
N HIS A 111 -3.45 24.10 -19.51
CA HIS A 111 -2.66 25.26 -19.91
C HIS A 111 -2.43 26.21 -18.72
N SER A 112 -1.31 26.93 -18.79
CA SER A 112 -0.86 27.95 -17.85
C SER A 112 -1.42 29.35 -18.18
N HIS A 113 -1.19 30.31 -17.26
CA HIS A 113 -1.65 31.72 -17.24
C HIS A 113 -3.12 31.93 -16.78
N SER A 114 -3.49 33.00 -16.05
CA SER A 114 -2.72 34.14 -15.48
C SER A 114 -3.44 34.75 -14.26
N GLN A 115 -2.73 35.55 -13.45
CA GLN A 115 -3.33 36.43 -12.43
C GLN A 115 -3.88 37.71 -13.07
N VAL A 116 -5.08 38.17 -12.67
CA VAL A 116 -5.47 39.61 -12.65
C VAL A 116 -6.44 39.85 -11.49
N HIS A 117 -6.31 40.99 -10.79
CA HIS A 117 -7.21 41.43 -9.72
C HIS A 117 -8.56 41.97 -10.25
N ALA A 118 -9.64 41.79 -9.48
CA ALA A 118 -10.79 42.70 -9.50
C ALA A 118 -11.49 42.77 -8.13
N THR A 119 -11.44 43.93 -7.49
CA THR A 119 -12.25 44.30 -6.32
C THR A 119 -13.68 44.64 -6.72
N GLY A 120 -14.68 44.20 -5.94
CA GLY A 120 -16.09 44.54 -6.16
C GLY A 120 -16.92 44.34 -4.90
N HIS A 121 -17.69 45.36 -4.48
CA HIS A 121 -18.32 45.45 -3.16
C HIS A 121 -19.86 45.27 -3.18
N SER A 122 -20.34 44.45 -2.23
CA SER A 122 -21.49 44.72 -1.33
C SER A 122 -22.96 44.59 -1.78
N HIS A 123 -23.77 44.17 -0.77
CA HIS A 123 -25.23 44.29 -0.58
C HIS A 123 -26.17 43.46 -1.50
N SER A 124 -27.32 42.92 -1.04
CA SER A 124 -27.86 42.63 0.32
C SER A 124 -29.08 41.68 0.19
N PRO A 125 -29.60 41.06 1.26
CA PRO A 125 -30.52 39.90 1.18
C PRO A 125 -32.02 40.25 1.18
N ARG A 126 -32.86 39.32 0.69
CA ARG A 126 -34.31 39.23 0.94
C ARG A 126 -34.76 37.78 0.69
N ASN A 127 -34.84 36.93 1.72
CA ASN A 127 -35.92 36.77 2.70
C ASN A 127 -37.27 36.32 2.10
N SER A 128 -37.59 35.03 2.33
CA SER A 128 -38.94 34.43 2.24
C SER A 128 -39.07 33.24 3.22
N GLN A 129 -39.26 33.59 4.49
CA GLN A 129 -40.03 32.82 5.50
C GLN A 129 -41.46 32.47 4.98
N GLU A 130 -42.23 31.45 5.43
CA GLU A 130 -42.03 30.32 6.36
C GLU A 130 -43.14 29.21 6.13
N PRO A 131 -43.79 28.46 7.07
CA PRO A 131 -43.87 26.99 6.99
C PRO A 131 -45.32 26.36 7.02
N GLN A 132 -45.40 25.08 7.46
CA GLN A 132 -46.62 24.27 7.79
C GLN A 132 -47.44 23.76 6.59
N GLN A 133 -48.11 22.59 6.59
CA GLN A 133 -48.63 21.66 7.62
C GLN A 133 -48.38 20.18 7.18
N THR A 134 -48.62 19.08 7.92
CA THR A 134 -48.71 18.68 9.35
C THR A 134 -48.89 17.13 9.39
N LEU A 135 -48.60 16.46 10.53
CA LEU A 135 -49.11 15.13 10.90
C LEU A 135 -49.75 15.21 12.30
#